data_AF-A0A1G2ZBJ8-F1
#
_entry.id   AF-A0A1G2ZBJ8-F1
#
_cell.length_a   1.000
_cell.length_b   1.000
_cell.length_c   1.000
_cell.angle_alpha   90.00
_cell.angle_beta   90.00
_cell.angle_gamma   90.00
#
_symmetry.space_group_name_H-M   'P 1'
#
loop_
_entity.id
_entity.type
_entity.pdbx_description
1 polymer ?
#
loop_
_entity_poly.entity_id
_entity_poly.type
_entity_poly.pdbx_seq_one_letter_code
_entity_poly.pdbx_strand_id
1 'polypeptide(L)'
;MTLIEILVVVSVIAILVGILIPALNKVQNTARDVKQKGQFTAIDLGLAAFRSDYGDYPPSFWWDPGSPSLPQDYCGAQKLAEALLGWDLLGFHPDSAWRGDGLDAARGPDTYDPLQVYPAAVRQDNLKKRRDRYIELDVANPFRLRESAVGLRDGLFPDVTPLAFRTYVLCDVFEVPERKLQLDRLDEAGRSAVPGTPILYYKANPASKTINTGEYRDRIYNIRDNSPLVSLGKLADWRLPIPQRNEHWLNGPLRVRPNPYFTANEYYFYEYLRDPKVQTGDLPWPYRPDTYLLISAGRDGLYGTPDDIRNFGRR
;
A
#
# COMPACT_ATOMS: atom_id res chain seq x y z
N MET A 1 -57.56 17.08 0.97
CA MET A 1 -56.19 17.42 1.40
C MET A 1 -55.91 18.85 1.00
N THR A 2 -55.45 19.66 1.95
CA THR A 2 -55.18 21.09 1.74
C THR A 2 -53.70 21.33 1.41
N LEU A 3 -53.40 22.43 0.70
CA LEU A 3 -52.01 22.83 0.40
C LEU A 3 -51.16 22.98 1.69
N ILE A 4 -51.79 23.41 2.78
CA ILE A 4 -51.16 23.55 4.10
C ILE A 4 -50.74 22.20 4.67
N GLU A 5 -51.60 21.18 4.60
CA GLU A 5 -51.26 19.82 5.06
C GLU A 5 -50.05 19.26 4.31
N ILE A 6 -49.99 19.43 2.99
CA ILE A 6 -48.85 18.97 2.18
C ILE A 6 -47.58 19.74 2.56
N LEU A 7 -47.68 21.05 2.82
CA LEU A 7 -46.54 21.88 3.22
C LEU A 7 -45.96 21.44 4.57
N VAL A 8 -46.83 21.17 5.56
CA VAL A 8 -46.41 20.68 6.89
C VAL A 8 -45.73 19.33 6.77
N VAL A 9 -46.29 18.41 5.99
CA VAL A 9 -45.71 17.07 5.78
C VAL A 9 -44.32 17.16 5.14
N VAL A 10 -44.17 17.96 4.07
CA VAL A 10 -42.86 18.14 3.43
C VAL A 10 -41.86 18.81 4.38
N SER A 11 -42.31 19.75 5.20
CA SER A 11 -41.47 20.43 6.19
C SER A 11 -40.94 19.46 7.25
N VAL A 12 -41.80 18.56 7.75
CA VAL A 12 -41.39 17.52 8.70
C VAL A 12 -40.42 16.54 8.05
N ILE A 13 -40.67 16.08 6.82
CA ILE A 13 -39.75 15.19 6.09
C ILE A 13 -38.39 15.85 5.89
N ALA A 14 -38.35 17.13 5.50
CA ALA A 14 -37.11 17.86 5.31
C ALA A 14 -36.27 17.94 6.61
N ILE A 15 -36.91 18.18 7.76
CA ILE A 15 -36.24 18.18 9.06
C ILE A 15 -35.67 16.80 9.39
N LEU A 16 -36.47 15.73 9.20
CA LEU A 16 -36.04 14.36 9.47
C LEU A 16 -34.85 13.95 8.58
N VAL A 17 -34.92 14.24 7.28
CA VAL A 17 -33.83 13.95 6.33
C VAL A 17 -32.58 14.76 6.67
N GLY A 18 -32.74 16.03 7.06
CA GLY A 18 -31.63 16.90 7.47
C GLY A 18 -30.82 16.35 8.65
N ILE A 19 -31.47 15.67 9.59
CA ILE A 19 -30.79 15.03 10.74
C ILE A 19 -30.25 13.64 10.36
N LEU A 20 -30.94 12.93 9.46
CA LEU A 20 -30.59 11.56 9.07
C LEU A 20 -29.31 11.48 8.24
N ILE A 21 -29.10 12.37 7.26
CA ILE A 21 -27.94 12.31 6.35
C ILE A 21 -26.60 12.38 7.10
N PRO A 22 -26.37 13.34 8.03
CA PRO A 22 -25.12 13.39 8.80
C PRO A 22 -24.89 12.15 9.66
N ALA A 23 -25.95 11.61 10.27
CA ALA A 23 -25.87 10.41 11.10
C ALA A 23 -25.50 9.18 10.25
N LEU A 24 -26.12 9.02 9.08
CA LEU A 24 -25.82 7.95 8.14
C LEU A 24 -24.38 8.01 7.65
N ASN A 25 -23.90 9.21 7.28
CA ASN A 25 -22.50 9.41 6.87
C ASN A 25 -21.53 8.98 7.98
N LYS A 26 -21.81 9.34 9.24
CA LYS A 26 -20.97 8.93 10.39
C LYS A 26 -20.95 7.40 10.55
N VAL A 27 -22.08 6.72 10.40
CA VAL A 27 -22.15 5.25 10.48
C VAL A 27 -21.38 4.58 9.34
N GLN A 28 -21.55 5.03 8.10
CA GLN A 28 -20.80 4.51 6.96
C GLN A 28 -19.29 4.69 7.12
N ASN A 29 -18.88 5.84 7.65
CA ASN A 29 -17.50 6.16 7.95
C ASN A 29 -16.91 5.20 8.99
N THR A 30 -17.60 4.99 10.11
CA THR A 30 -17.17 4.01 11.12
C THR A 30 -17.14 2.58 10.56
N ALA A 31 -18.10 2.21 9.71
CA ALA A 31 -18.12 0.90 9.07
C ALA A 31 -16.90 0.68 8.16
N ARG A 32 -16.48 1.70 7.39
CA ARG A 32 -15.26 1.66 6.57
C ARG A 32 -14.01 1.51 7.43
N ASP A 33 -13.91 2.26 8.53
CA ASP A 33 -12.78 2.14 9.47
C ASP A 33 -12.69 0.72 10.07
N VAL A 34 -13.83 0.13 10.43
CA VAL A 34 -13.91 -1.26 10.93
C VAL A 34 -13.51 -2.24 9.85
N LYS A 35 -13.98 -2.06 8.61
CA LYS A 35 -13.60 -2.90 7.47
C LYS A 35 -12.10 -2.84 7.21
N GLN A 36 -11.49 -1.64 7.28
CA GLN A 36 -10.04 -1.47 7.12
C GLN A 36 -9.25 -2.22 8.20
N LYS A 37 -9.70 -2.15 9.45
CA LYS A 37 -9.09 -2.92 10.55
C LYS A 37 -9.24 -4.43 10.35
N GLY A 38 -10.38 -4.87 9.80
CA GLY A 38 -10.58 -6.26 9.40
C GLY A 38 -9.57 -6.70 8.35
N GLN A 39 -9.35 -5.87 7.31
CA GLN A 39 -8.32 -6.12 6.30
C GLN A 39 -6.92 -6.19 6.92
N PHE A 40 -6.57 -5.27 7.83
CA PHE A 40 -5.28 -5.32 8.56
C PHE A 40 -5.14 -6.57 9.41
N THR A 41 -6.22 -7.04 10.05
CA THR A 41 -6.20 -8.29 10.81
C THR A 41 -5.91 -9.50 9.91
N ALA A 42 -6.50 -9.54 8.71
CA ALA A 42 -6.21 -10.58 7.74
C ALA A 42 -4.77 -10.51 7.21
N ILE A 43 -4.26 -9.29 6.94
CA ILE A 43 -2.86 -9.06 6.56
C ILE A 43 -1.92 -9.51 7.70
N ASP A 44 -2.24 -9.18 8.95
CA ASP A 44 -1.45 -9.57 10.12
C ASP A 44 -1.37 -11.10 10.28
N LEU A 45 -2.48 -11.80 10.06
CA LEU A 45 -2.50 -13.27 10.07
C LEU A 45 -1.67 -13.85 8.91
N GLY A 46 -1.82 -13.29 7.71
CA GLY A 46 -1.05 -13.71 6.54
C GLY A 46 0.46 -13.49 6.72
N LEU A 47 0.86 -12.35 7.29
CA LEU A 47 2.26 -12.05 7.62
C LEU A 47 2.80 -12.94 8.74
N ALA A 48 1.98 -13.31 9.72
CA ALA A 48 2.37 -14.26 10.76
C ALA A 48 2.60 -15.66 10.19
N ALA A 49 1.74 -16.12 9.27
CA ALA A 49 1.91 -17.37 8.54
C ALA A 49 3.15 -17.34 7.64
N PHE A 50 3.34 -16.26 6.87
CA PHE A 50 4.55 -16.05 6.07
C PHE A 50 5.82 -16.14 6.94
N ARG A 51 5.85 -15.45 8.08
CA ARG A 51 6.97 -15.52 9.02
C ARG A 51 7.18 -16.93 9.59
N SER A 52 6.10 -17.70 9.80
CA SER A 52 6.21 -19.09 10.25
C SER A 52 6.87 -19.97 9.19
N ASP A 53 6.57 -19.73 7.91
CA ASP A 53 7.11 -20.52 6.80
C ASP A 53 8.55 -20.13 6.44
N TYR A 54 8.88 -18.84 6.52
CA TYR A 54 10.14 -18.28 6.00
C TYR A 54 11.06 -17.69 7.08
N GLY A 55 10.65 -17.70 8.35
CA GLY A 55 11.44 -17.28 9.51
C GLY A 55 11.43 -15.78 9.82
N ASP A 56 11.11 -14.92 8.84
CA ASP A 56 11.06 -13.47 9.01
C ASP A 56 9.91 -12.85 8.18
N TYR A 57 9.57 -11.60 8.47
CA TYR A 57 8.65 -10.81 7.66
C TYR A 57 9.26 -10.47 6.29
N PRO A 58 8.44 -10.27 5.24
CA PRO A 58 8.94 -9.94 3.91
C PRO A 58 9.73 -8.63 3.94
N PRO A 59 10.81 -8.49 3.15
CA PRO A 59 11.59 -7.26 3.13
C PRO A 59 10.75 -6.06 2.66
N SER A 60 11.05 -4.87 3.17
CA SER A 60 10.43 -3.62 2.72
C SER A 60 11.37 -2.68 1.96
N PHE A 61 12.67 -3.00 1.92
CA PHE A 61 13.67 -2.12 1.30
C PHE A 61 13.28 -1.78 -0.14
N TRP A 62 13.33 -0.50 -0.51
CA TRP A 62 13.14 -0.10 -1.91
C TRP A 62 14.36 -0.43 -2.78
N TRP A 63 15.55 -0.48 -2.17
CA TRP A 63 16.84 -0.74 -2.82
C TRP A 63 17.42 -2.08 -2.39
N ASP A 64 17.94 -2.87 -3.33
CA ASP A 64 18.72 -4.07 -3.01
C ASP A 64 20.09 -3.68 -2.43
N PRO A 65 20.35 -3.93 -1.12
CA PRO A 65 21.64 -3.61 -0.52
C PRO A 65 22.78 -4.52 -1.00
N GLY A 66 22.49 -5.71 -1.53
CA GLY A 66 23.47 -6.65 -2.08
C GLY A 66 23.85 -6.38 -3.54
N SER A 67 23.12 -5.50 -4.22
CA SER A 67 23.39 -5.17 -5.62
C SER A 67 23.08 -3.69 -5.92
N PRO A 68 24.00 -2.77 -5.55
CA PRO A 68 23.81 -1.33 -5.72
C PRO A 68 23.80 -0.86 -7.19
N SER A 69 23.88 -1.77 -8.16
CA SER A 69 23.73 -1.46 -9.59
C SER A 69 22.35 -1.86 -10.14
N LEU A 70 21.46 -2.42 -9.31
CA LEU A 70 20.12 -2.84 -9.73
C LEU A 70 19.08 -1.70 -9.75
N PRO A 71 17.98 -1.89 -10.51
CA PRO A 71 16.87 -0.95 -10.51
C PRO A 71 16.30 -0.76 -9.10
N GLN A 72 16.23 0.50 -8.65
CA GLN A 72 15.46 0.91 -7.48
C GLN A 72 13.98 0.98 -7.87
N ASP A 73 13.33 -0.15 -8.08
CA ASP A 73 12.01 -0.21 -8.71
C ASP A 73 10.95 -1.03 -7.95
N TYR A 74 11.29 -1.55 -6.77
CA TYR A 74 10.41 -2.44 -6.01
C TYR A 74 10.32 -2.06 -4.53
N CYS A 75 9.26 -1.35 -4.16
CA CYS A 75 9.04 -0.80 -2.82
C CYS A 75 8.35 -1.78 -1.86
N GLY A 76 8.32 -1.42 -0.57
CA GLY A 76 7.75 -2.26 0.48
C GLY A 76 6.29 -2.66 0.25
N ALA A 77 5.45 -1.75 -0.25
CA ALA A 77 4.05 -2.04 -0.55
C ALA A 77 3.88 -3.09 -1.66
N GLN A 78 4.76 -3.10 -2.66
CA GLN A 78 4.74 -4.13 -3.71
C GLN A 78 5.22 -5.47 -3.18
N LYS A 79 6.29 -5.46 -2.37
CA LYS A 79 6.82 -6.66 -1.70
C LYS A 79 5.79 -7.28 -0.75
N LEU A 80 5.01 -6.45 -0.03
CA LEU A 80 3.89 -6.94 0.78
C LEU A 80 2.86 -7.71 -0.08
N ALA A 81 2.49 -7.17 -1.24
CA ALA A 81 1.54 -7.83 -2.13
C ALA A 81 2.11 -9.15 -2.68
N GLU A 82 3.38 -9.17 -3.09
CA GLU A 82 4.05 -10.40 -3.53
C GLU A 82 4.10 -11.43 -2.40
N ALA A 83 4.48 -11.04 -1.18
CA ALA A 83 4.59 -11.96 -0.05
C ALA A 83 3.28 -12.68 0.23
N LEU A 84 2.16 -11.95 0.18
CA LEU A 84 0.86 -12.46 0.57
C LEU A 84 0.09 -13.14 -0.57
N LEU A 85 0.32 -12.71 -1.81
CA LEU A 85 -0.47 -13.14 -2.96
C LEU A 85 0.35 -13.79 -4.08
N GLY A 86 1.68 -13.61 -4.09
CA GLY A 86 2.55 -13.87 -5.23
C GLY A 86 2.64 -12.69 -6.20
N TRP A 87 3.73 -12.63 -6.96
CA TRP A 87 3.97 -11.56 -7.94
C TRP A 87 2.85 -11.46 -9.00
N ASP A 88 2.29 -12.60 -9.40
CA ASP A 88 1.18 -12.75 -10.36
C ASP A 88 -0.17 -13.11 -9.73
N LEU A 89 -0.29 -13.03 -8.39
CA LEU A 89 -1.46 -13.42 -7.59
C LEU A 89 -1.75 -14.95 -7.50
N LEU A 90 -0.84 -15.79 -7.99
CA LEU A 90 -0.98 -17.26 -7.96
C LEU A 90 -0.17 -17.92 -6.84
N GLY A 91 0.12 -17.18 -5.77
CA GLY A 91 0.88 -17.67 -4.63
C GLY A 91 2.36 -17.29 -4.66
N PHE A 92 2.98 -17.24 -3.49
CA PHE A 92 4.37 -16.79 -3.32
C PHE A 92 5.36 -17.88 -3.70
N HIS A 93 6.39 -17.53 -4.49
CA HIS A 93 7.46 -18.46 -4.83
C HIS A 93 8.58 -18.41 -3.76
N PRO A 94 8.96 -19.53 -3.13
CA PRO A 94 9.95 -19.55 -2.04
C PRO A 94 11.32 -19.02 -2.46
N ASP A 95 11.72 -19.24 -3.72
CA ASP A 95 12.99 -18.73 -4.28
C ASP A 95 12.88 -17.30 -4.86
N SER A 96 11.84 -16.54 -4.49
CA SER A 96 11.73 -15.15 -4.95
C SER A 96 12.95 -14.34 -4.53
N ALA A 97 13.51 -13.61 -5.50
CA ALA A 97 14.58 -12.67 -5.26
C ALA A 97 14.07 -11.24 -4.97
N TRP A 98 12.75 -11.08 -4.75
CA TRP A 98 12.09 -9.81 -4.46
C TRP A 98 12.36 -8.73 -5.51
N ARG A 99 12.20 -9.10 -6.78
CA ARG A 99 12.46 -8.23 -7.93
C ARG A 99 11.15 -7.78 -8.55
N GLY A 100 11.08 -6.50 -8.91
CA GLY A 100 9.92 -5.95 -9.62
C GLY A 100 9.69 -6.60 -10.98
N ASP A 101 10.74 -7.12 -11.62
CA ASP A 101 10.66 -7.84 -12.89
C ASP A 101 10.17 -9.29 -12.75
N GLY A 102 10.02 -9.84 -11.54
CA GLY A 102 9.55 -11.22 -11.32
C GLY A 102 10.55 -12.31 -11.69
N LEU A 103 11.83 -11.96 -11.93
CA LEU A 103 12.90 -12.93 -12.21
C LEU A 103 13.53 -13.45 -10.90
N ASP A 104 14.27 -14.55 -11.00
CA ASP A 104 15.05 -15.09 -9.90
C ASP A 104 16.34 -14.29 -9.62
N ALA A 105 17.15 -14.74 -8.66
CA ALA A 105 18.40 -14.09 -8.28
C ALA A 105 19.46 -14.07 -9.40
N ALA A 106 19.44 -15.06 -10.29
CA ALA A 106 20.28 -15.15 -11.49
C ALA A 106 19.68 -14.39 -12.69
N ARG A 107 18.54 -13.72 -12.51
CA ARG A 107 17.74 -13.05 -13.55
C ARG A 107 17.19 -14.02 -14.59
N GLY A 108 16.94 -15.26 -14.19
CA GLY A 108 16.24 -16.27 -14.97
C GLY A 108 14.72 -16.26 -14.70
N PRO A 109 13.96 -17.00 -15.53
CA PRO A 109 12.52 -17.15 -15.37
C PRO A 109 12.13 -18.27 -14.39
N ASP A 110 13.04 -18.74 -13.51
CA ASP A 110 12.81 -19.94 -12.71
C ASP A 110 11.83 -19.74 -11.54
N THR A 111 11.40 -18.50 -11.27
CA THR A 111 10.40 -18.15 -10.24
C THR A 111 9.01 -17.87 -10.84
N TYR A 112 8.81 -16.67 -11.39
CA TYR A 112 7.50 -16.23 -11.88
C TYR A 112 7.31 -16.30 -13.40
N ASP A 113 8.40 -16.45 -14.16
CA ASP A 113 8.40 -16.47 -15.63
C ASP A 113 7.46 -15.41 -16.25
N PRO A 114 7.70 -14.11 -15.97
CA PRO A 114 6.78 -13.02 -16.32
C PRO A 114 6.54 -12.89 -17.83
N LEU A 115 7.51 -13.31 -18.65
CA LEU A 115 7.46 -13.28 -20.11
C LEU A 115 7.06 -14.63 -20.73
N GLN A 116 6.73 -15.62 -19.89
CA GLN A 116 6.34 -16.97 -20.32
C GLN A 116 7.34 -17.60 -21.28
N VAL A 117 8.64 -17.46 -20.98
CA VAL A 117 9.75 -17.94 -21.79
C VAL A 117 9.77 -19.47 -21.82
N TYR A 118 9.37 -20.11 -20.71
CA TYR A 118 9.40 -21.57 -20.61
C TYR A 118 8.13 -22.24 -21.18
N PRO A 119 8.27 -23.50 -21.68
CA PRO A 119 7.13 -24.33 -22.04
C PRO A 119 6.13 -24.49 -20.87
N ALA A 120 4.85 -24.68 -21.20
CA ALA A 120 3.77 -24.75 -20.19
C ALA A 120 4.00 -25.80 -19.10
N ALA A 121 4.63 -26.95 -19.42
CA ALA A 121 4.94 -27.98 -18.45
C ALA A 121 5.90 -27.50 -17.35
N VAL A 122 6.98 -26.79 -17.73
CA VAL A 122 7.95 -26.23 -16.78
C VAL A 122 7.31 -25.15 -15.91
N ARG A 123 6.44 -24.32 -16.51
CA ARG A 123 5.68 -23.30 -15.76
C ARG A 123 4.73 -23.93 -14.75
N GLN A 124 4.08 -25.05 -15.07
CA GLN A 124 3.26 -25.80 -14.12
C GLN A 124 4.11 -26.38 -12.98
N ASP A 125 5.31 -26.88 -13.26
CA ASP A 125 6.19 -27.38 -12.21
C ASP A 125 6.69 -26.25 -11.29
N ASN A 126 6.98 -25.07 -11.84
CA ASN A 126 7.28 -23.89 -11.01
C ASN A 126 6.06 -23.43 -10.19
N LEU A 127 4.85 -23.46 -10.74
CA LEU A 127 3.63 -23.15 -9.98
C LEU A 127 3.45 -24.09 -8.78
N LYS A 128 3.79 -25.39 -8.92
CA LYS A 128 3.71 -26.36 -7.81
C LYS A 128 4.68 -26.06 -6.66
N LYS A 129 5.77 -25.31 -6.90
CA LYS A 129 6.71 -24.91 -5.85
C LYS A 129 6.17 -23.77 -4.98
N ARG A 130 5.17 -23.04 -5.47
CA ARG A 130 4.62 -21.86 -4.79
C ARG A 130 3.77 -22.29 -3.61
N ARG A 131 3.78 -21.45 -2.57
CA ARG A 131 2.79 -21.52 -1.51
C ARG A 131 1.51 -20.86 -1.98
N ASP A 132 0.38 -21.41 -1.56
CA ASP A 132 -0.92 -20.77 -1.75
C ASP A 132 -0.93 -19.36 -1.16
N ARG A 133 -1.89 -18.54 -1.59
CA ARG A 133 -2.05 -17.18 -1.07
C ARG A 133 -2.27 -17.22 0.45
N TYR A 134 -1.61 -16.32 1.16
CA TYR A 134 -1.77 -16.15 2.61
C TYR A 134 -3.04 -15.38 3.00
N ILE A 135 -3.68 -14.75 2.02
CA ILE A 135 -4.90 -13.96 2.18
C ILE A 135 -5.74 -14.06 0.90
N GLU A 136 -7.06 -14.00 1.05
CA GLU A 136 -7.98 -14.00 -0.08
C GLU A 136 -7.95 -12.67 -0.86
N LEU A 137 -8.19 -12.75 -2.17
CA LEU A 137 -8.08 -11.60 -3.09
C LEU A 137 -9.11 -10.52 -2.81
N ASP A 138 -10.32 -10.90 -2.37
CA ASP A 138 -11.42 -9.99 -2.04
C ASP A 138 -11.12 -9.16 -0.78
N VAL A 139 -10.45 -9.76 0.20
CA VAL A 139 -10.00 -9.07 1.40
C VAL A 139 -8.76 -8.22 1.12
N ALA A 140 -7.79 -8.76 0.37
CA ALA A 140 -6.52 -8.08 0.11
C ALA A 140 -6.64 -6.85 -0.81
N ASN A 141 -7.68 -6.80 -1.65
CA ASN A 141 -7.96 -5.71 -2.58
C ASN A 141 -6.73 -5.33 -3.46
N PRO A 142 -6.12 -6.28 -4.20
CA PRO A 142 -4.90 -6.03 -4.96
C PRO A 142 -5.17 -5.35 -6.30
N PHE A 143 -4.44 -4.26 -6.57
CA PHE A 143 -4.46 -3.54 -7.84
C PHE A 143 -3.06 -3.40 -8.43
N ARG A 144 -2.97 -3.48 -9.77
CA ARG A 144 -1.70 -3.21 -10.46
C ARG A 144 -1.38 -1.73 -10.37
N LEU A 145 -0.12 -1.39 -10.11
CA LEU A 145 0.34 -0.01 -10.20
C LEU A 145 0.12 0.55 -11.61
N ARG A 146 0.33 -0.29 -12.63
CA ARG A 146 0.18 0.02 -14.05
C ARG A 146 0.17 -1.23 -14.93
N GLU A 147 -0.56 -1.25 -16.05
CA GLU A 147 -0.63 -2.42 -16.94
C GLU A 147 0.26 -2.29 -18.19
N SER A 148 0.27 -1.16 -18.91
CA SER A 148 1.08 -1.01 -20.14
C SER A 148 2.30 -0.08 -19.99
N ALA A 149 3.19 -0.12 -20.99
CA ALA A 149 4.22 0.92 -21.21
C ALA A 149 3.57 2.31 -21.42
N VAL A 150 4.30 3.40 -21.14
CA VAL A 150 3.89 4.83 -21.09
C VAL A 150 2.72 5.18 -22.04
N GLY A 151 1.58 5.65 -21.51
CA GLY A 151 0.47 6.19 -22.31
C GLY A 151 -0.94 5.63 -22.06
N LEU A 152 -1.10 4.38 -21.61
CA LEU A 152 -2.43 3.83 -21.24
C LEU A 152 -2.72 4.02 -19.74
N ARG A 153 -4.01 4.22 -19.42
CA ARG A 153 -4.53 4.61 -18.11
C ARG A 153 -5.15 3.42 -17.38
N ASP A 154 -4.40 2.34 -17.26
CA ASP A 154 -4.88 0.97 -17.03
C ASP A 154 -4.53 0.38 -15.64
N GLY A 155 -3.67 1.02 -14.83
CA GLY A 155 -3.46 0.68 -13.41
C GLY A 155 -3.63 1.88 -12.48
N LEU A 156 -3.24 1.79 -11.21
CA LEU A 156 -3.46 2.87 -10.24
C LEU A 156 -2.94 4.24 -10.72
N PHE A 157 -1.73 4.29 -11.26
CA PHE A 157 -1.10 5.54 -11.70
C PHE A 157 -0.68 5.48 -13.18
N PRO A 158 -0.78 6.60 -13.93
CA PRO A 158 -0.34 6.65 -15.33
C PRO A 158 1.19 6.68 -15.47
N ASP A 159 1.90 7.13 -14.44
CA ASP A 159 3.35 7.09 -14.32
C ASP A 159 3.68 6.58 -12.92
N VAL A 160 4.57 5.61 -12.87
CA VAL A 160 4.99 4.89 -11.65
C VAL A 160 6.51 4.95 -11.48
N THR A 161 7.23 5.64 -12.37
CA THR A 161 8.70 5.71 -12.35
C THR A 161 9.19 6.23 -10.99
N PRO A 162 10.17 5.57 -10.34
CA PRO A 162 11.02 4.50 -10.85
C PRO A 162 10.51 3.08 -10.62
N LEU A 163 9.28 2.89 -10.12
CA LEU A 163 8.73 1.57 -9.80
C LEU A 163 8.49 0.72 -11.05
N ALA A 164 8.67 -0.59 -10.88
CA ALA A 164 8.32 -1.60 -11.84
C ALA A 164 6.81 -1.57 -12.10
N PHE A 165 6.45 -1.41 -13.37
CA PHE A 165 5.08 -1.55 -13.84
C PHE A 165 4.65 -3.03 -13.78
N ARG A 166 3.35 -3.34 -13.92
CA ARG A 166 2.75 -4.69 -13.82
C ARG A 166 2.89 -5.42 -12.48
N THR A 167 3.30 -4.70 -11.45
CA THR A 167 3.34 -5.20 -10.08
C THR A 167 2.07 -4.80 -9.33
N TYR A 168 1.71 -5.58 -8.32
CA TYR A 168 0.55 -5.32 -7.48
C TYR A 168 0.93 -4.58 -6.20
N VAL A 169 -0.02 -3.80 -5.68
CA VAL A 169 -0.05 -3.33 -4.30
C VAL A 169 -1.42 -3.65 -3.71
N LEU A 170 -1.49 -3.79 -2.39
CA LEU A 170 -2.76 -3.90 -1.68
C LEU A 170 -3.34 -2.50 -1.47
N CYS A 171 -4.61 -2.30 -1.79
CA CYS A 171 -5.29 -1.04 -1.54
C CYS A 171 -6.19 -1.13 -0.32
N ASP A 172 -6.30 -0.01 0.40
CA ASP A 172 -7.27 0.13 1.47
C ASP A 172 -8.71 0.11 0.96
N VAL A 173 -9.66 0.06 1.89
CA VAL A 173 -11.09 -0.05 1.59
C VAL A 173 -11.75 1.30 1.27
N PHE A 174 -10.98 2.39 1.31
CA PHE A 174 -11.49 3.74 1.08
C PHE A 174 -11.44 4.07 -0.42
N GLU A 175 -12.48 3.64 -1.13
CA GLU A 175 -12.63 3.86 -2.57
C GLU A 175 -12.38 5.32 -2.98
N VAL A 176 -11.60 5.52 -4.04
CA VAL A 176 -11.25 6.80 -4.67
C VAL A 176 -12.02 6.96 -5.98
N PRO A 177 -13.22 7.59 -5.98
CA PRO A 177 -14.14 7.58 -7.12
C PRO A 177 -13.58 8.22 -8.40
N GLU A 178 -12.60 9.11 -8.26
CA GLU A 178 -11.89 9.76 -9.36
C GLU A 178 -11.10 8.76 -10.21
N ARG A 179 -10.66 7.64 -9.61
CA ARG A 179 -9.96 6.54 -10.28
C ARG A 179 -10.92 5.38 -10.49
N LYS A 180 -11.32 5.14 -11.74
CA LYS A 180 -12.06 3.94 -12.14
C LYS A 180 -11.17 3.12 -13.07
N LEU A 181 -11.00 1.86 -12.76
CA LEU A 181 -10.18 0.91 -13.51
C LEU A 181 -11.09 -0.11 -14.19
N GLN A 182 -10.80 -0.47 -15.44
CA GLN A 182 -11.35 -1.70 -16.01
C GLN A 182 -10.47 -2.85 -15.53
N LEU A 183 -11.11 -3.92 -15.09
CA LEU A 183 -10.43 -5.13 -14.67
C LEU A 183 -10.18 -6.01 -15.90
N ASP A 184 -8.93 -6.44 -16.05
CA ASP A 184 -8.49 -7.33 -17.14
C ASP A 184 -8.27 -8.77 -16.66
N ARG A 185 -8.64 -9.11 -15.41
CA ARG A 185 -8.57 -10.49 -14.93
C ARG A 185 -9.60 -11.35 -15.68
N LEU A 186 -9.23 -12.59 -16.02
CA LEU A 186 -10.05 -13.50 -16.85
C LEU A 186 -11.46 -13.75 -16.28
N ASP A 187 -11.62 -13.70 -14.96
CA ASP A 187 -12.87 -13.87 -14.21
C ASP A 187 -13.68 -12.58 -14.01
N GLU A 188 -13.07 -11.41 -14.23
CA GLU A 188 -13.69 -10.09 -14.01
C GLU A 188 -13.60 -9.17 -15.24
N ALA A 189 -13.22 -9.72 -16.40
CA ALA A 189 -12.97 -8.98 -17.64
C ALA A 189 -14.18 -8.10 -18.02
N GLY A 190 -13.94 -6.79 -18.12
CA GLY A 190 -14.97 -5.80 -18.48
C GLY A 190 -15.75 -5.23 -17.28
N ARG A 191 -15.49 -5.67 -16.05
CA ARG A 191 -16.02 -5.03 -14.83
C ARG A 191 -15.19 -3.80 -14.47
N SER A 192 -15.85 -2.74 -14.01
CA SER A 192 -15.16 -1.57 -13.46
C SER A 192 -14.95 -1.71 -11.96
N ALA A 193 -13.75 -1.42 -11.47
CA ALA A 193 -13.44 -1.34 -10.06
C ALA A 193 -13.01 0.09 -9.66
N VAL A 194 -13.31 0.45 -8.42
CA VAL A 194 -12.85 1.70 -7.79
C VAL A 194 -11.85 1.31 -6.71
N PRO A 195 -10.54 1.53 -6.91
CA PRO A 195 -9.54 1.18 -5.93
C PRO A 195 -9.57 2.15 -4.75
N GLY A 196 -9.06 1.68 -3.61
CA GLY A 196 -8.63 2.57 -2.54
C GLY A 196 -7.19 3.06 -2.74
N THR A 197 -6.65 3.71 -1.72
CA THR A 197 -5.25 4.15 -1.72
C THR A 197 -4.34 2.98 -1.34
N PRO A 198 -3.12 2.84 -1.90
CA PRO A 198 -2.23 1.75 -1.51
C PRO A 198 -1.99 1.68 0.01
N ILE A 199 -1.72 0.49 0.53
CA ILE A 199 -1.31 0.29 1.92
C ILE A 199 0.21 0.32 1.97
N LEU A 200 0.78 1.17 2.83
CA LEU A 200 2.22 1.22 3.03
C LEU A 200 2.67 0.12 3.98
N TYR A 201 3.83 -0.47 3.67
CA TYR A 201 4.44 -1.54 4.45
C TYR A 201 5.91 -1.22 4.76
N TYR A 202 6.26 -1.24 6.05
CA TYR A 202 7.64 -1.06 6.52
C TYR A 202 8.01 -2.21 7.45
N LYS A 203 9.01 -3.00 7.09
CA LYS A 203 9.62 -4.02 7.95
C LYS A 203 10.53 -3.33 8.95
N ALA A 204 10.47 -3.74 10.20
CA ALA A 204 11.38 -3.23 11.22
C ALA A 204 12.76 -3.90 11.12
N ASN A 205 13.81 -3.14 11.45
CA ASN A 205 15.14 -3.66 11.75
C ASN A 205 15.31 -3.77 13.28
N PRO A 206 15.01 -4.93 13.90
CA PRO A 206 15.08 -5.10 15.36
C PRO A 206 16.51 -4.98 15.91
N ALA A 207 17.54 -5.15 15.06
CA ALA A 207 18.92 -4.98 15.44
C ALA A 207 19.32 -3.51 15.61
N SER A 208 18.57 -2.59 14.99
CA SER A 208 18.83 -1.15 15.09
C SER A 208 18.49 -0.57 16.46
N LYS A 209 19.19 0.51 16.82
CA LYS A 209 18.93 1.34 18.00
C LYS A 209 18.71 2.82 17.62
N THR A 210 18.57 3.11 16.33
CA THR A 210 18.36 4.48 15.84
C THR A 210 17.06 4.58 15.05
N ILE A 211 16.41 5.74 15.14
CA ILE A 211 15.16 6.02 14.41
C ILE A 211 15.39 7.05 13.33
N ASN A 212 15.98 8.18 13.70
CA ASN A 212 16.16 9.34 12.81
C ASN A 212 17.63 9.79 12.69
N THR A 213 18.57 8.98 13.19
CA THR A 213 20.01 9.24 13.13
C THR A 213 20.74 8.13 12.39
N GLY A 214 21.88 8.47 11.77
CA GLY A 214 22.67 7.55 10.96
C GLY A 214 22.08 7.29 9.56
N GLU A 215 22.66 6.31 8.86
CA GLU A 215 22.24 5.88 7.52
C GLU A 215 20.82 5.31 7.52
N TYR A 216 20.05 5.59 6.47
CA TYR A 216 18.63 5.18 6.39
C TYR A 216 18.40 3.68 6.56
N ARG A 217 19.29 2.86 6.00
CA ARG A 217 19.22 1.38 6.07
C ARG A 217 19.48 0.82 7.47
N ASP A 218 20.16 1.59 8.31
CA ASP A 218 20.56 1.15 9.65
C ASP A 218 19.53 1.53 10.71
N ARG A 219 18.47 2.25 10.34
CA ARG A 219 17.39 2.69 11.23
C ARG A 219 16.35 1.58 11.42
N ILE A 220 15.57 1.67 12.50
CA ILE A 220 14.48 0.71 12.80
C ILE A 220 13.48 0.65 11.64
N TYR A 221 13.05 1.80 11.12
CA TYR A 221 12.23 1.89 9.92
C TYR A 221 12.89 2.83 8.93
N ASN A 222 12.83 2.48 7.65
CA ASN A 222 13.40 3.29 6.60
C ASN A 222 12.29 3.96 5.79
N ILE A 223 12.17 5.30 5.93
CA ILE A 223 11.20 6.10 5.16
C ILE A 223 11.29 5.85 3.64
N ARG A 224 12.49 5.50 3.14
CA ARG A 224 12.74 5.29 1.71
C ARG A 224 12.07 4.03 1.15
N ASP A 225 11.66 3.10 2.02
CA ASP A 225 11.06 1.82 1.62
C ASP A 225 9.81 1.97 0.76
N ASN A 226 9.03 3.04 0.97
CA ASN A 226 7.86 3.37 0.13
C ASN A 226 7.91 4.76 -0.50
N SER A 227 8.99 5.52 -0.30
CA SER A 227 9.19 6.85 -0.91
C SER A 227 8.80 6.93 -2.39
N PRO A 228 9.22 6.02 -3.30
CA PRO A 228 8.81 6.06 -4.72
C PRO A 228 7.31 6.00 -4.93
N LEU A 229 6.58 5.22 -4.14
CA LEU A 229 5.13 5.11 -4.22
C LEU A 229 4.45 6.35 -3.64
N VAL A 230 4.92 6.81 -2.48
CA VAL A 230 4.37 7.98 -1.79
C VAL A 230 4.59 9.24 -2.62
N SER A 231 5.71 9.39 -3.32
CA SER A 231 5.94 10.57 -4.17
C SER A 231 5.12 10.61 -5.46
N LEU A 232 4.34 9.56 -5.79
CA LEU A 232 3.36 9.63 -6.88
C LEU A 232 2.20 10.58 -6.55
N GLY A 233 2.06 10.98 -5.28
CA GLY A 233 1.03 11.90 -4.81
C GLY A 233 -0.34 11.25 -4.69
N LYS A 234 -1.30 12.05 -4.22
CA LYS A 234 -2.68 11.61 -3.96
C LYS A 234 -3.31 10.95 -5.18
N LEU A 235 -3.88 9.76 -4.99
CA LEU A 235 -4.47 8.96 -6.08
C LEU A 235 -5.64 9.67 -6.78
N ALA A 236 -6.42 10.47 -6.06
CA ALA A 236 -7.51 11.26 -6.65
C ALA A 236 -7.01 12.22 -7.74
N ASP A 237 -5.76 12.68 -7.64
CA ASP A 237 -5.12 13.62 -8.55
C ASP A 237 -4.41 12.91 -9.72
N TRP A 238 -4.68 11.63 -9.96
CA TRP A 238 -3.98 10.82 -10.98
C TRP A 238 -3.96 11.42 -12.38
N ARG A 239 -4.93 12.28 -12.72
CA ARG A 239 -5.00 12.97 -14.02
C ARG A 239 -4.01 14.12 -14.14
N LEU A 240 -3.55 14.67 -13.01
CA LEU A 240 -2.59 15.76 -12.99
C LEU A 240 -1.17 15.22 -13.18
N PRO A 241 -0.28 16.00 -13.83
CA PRO A 241 1.16 15.76 -13.77
C PRO A 241 1.60 15.66 -12.31
N ILE A 242 2.53 14.76 -12.01
CA ILE A 242 2.95 14.50 -10.62
C ILE A 242 3.29 15.82 -9.86
N PRO A 243 3.94 16.87 -10.45
CA PRO A 243 4.28 18.11 -9.73
C PRO A 243 3.08 18.92 -9.22
N GLN A 244 1.89 18.64 -9.73
CA GLN A 244 0.66 19.35 -9.39
C GLN A 244 -0.28 18.53 -8.49
N ARG A 245 0.10 17.29 -8.15
CA ARG A 245 -0.67 16.43 -7.26
C ARG A 245 -0.45 16.85 -5.82
N ASN A 246 -1.47 16.67 -4.98
CA ASN A 246 -1.29 16.86 -3.54
C ASN A 246 -0.26 15.86 -3.00
N GLU A 247 0.73 16.38 -2.28
CA GLU A 247 1.77 15.58 -1.68
C GLU A 247 1.31 14.99 -0.35
N HIS A 248 1.78 13.79 -0.06
CA HIS A 248 1.57 13.15 1.24
C HIS A 248 2.53 13.75 2.27
N TRP A 249 2.11 13.77 3.54
CA TRP A 249 2.97 14.23 4.64
C TRP A 249 4.14 13.27 4.89
N LEU A 250 3.95 11.98 4.61
CA LEU A 250 4.98 10.95 4.73
C LEU A 250 5.90 10.86 3.48
N ASN A 251 5.87 11.86 2.60
CA ASN A 251 6.67 11.88 1.37
C ASN A 251 8.17 12.01 1.67
N GLY A 252 8.91 10.90 1.51
CA GLY A 252 10.35 10.83 1.74
C GLY A 252 11.21 11.47 0.64
N PRO A 253 12.54 11.29 0.69
CA PRO A 253 13.43 11.78 -0.35
C PRO A 253 13.29 10.94 -1.61
N LEU A 254 13.04 11.60 -2.74
CA LEU A 254 13.34 11.05 -4.06
C LEU A 254 14.30 11.96 -4.81
N ARG A 255 15.14 11.36 -5.67
CA ARG A 255 15.96 12.10 -6.64
C ARG A 255 15.15 12.64 -7.83
N VAL A 256 13.96 12.09 -8.08
CA VAL A 256 13.09 12.42 -9.24
C VAL A 256 12.29 13.71 -9.00
N ARG A 257 12.09 14.08 -7.73
CA ARG A 257 11.50 15.36 -7.31
C ARG A 257 12.42 16.01 -6.29
N PRO A 258 13.05 17.16 -6.59
CA PRO A 258 13.64 17.98 -5.55
C PRO A 258 12.53 18.37 -4.57
N ASN A 259 12.53 17.79 -3.37
CA ASN A 259 11.60 18.15 -2.31
C ASN A 259 12.32 19.15 -1.38
N PRO A 260 11.98 20.46 -1.42
CA PRO A 260 12.63 21.46 -0.57
C PRO A 260 12.32 21.28 0.92
N TYR A 261 11.32 20.46 1.26
CA TYR A 261 10.90 20.15 2.63
C TYR A 261 11.41 18.78 3.11
N PHE A 262 12.41 18.21 2.45
CA PHE A 262 12.90 16.87 2.72
C PHE A 262 13.21 16.60 4.21
N THR A 263 14.00 17.47 4.85
CA THR A 263 14.35 17.34 6.27
C THR A 263 13.12 17.43 7.18
N ALA A 264 12.14 18.24 6.81
CA ALA A 264 10.88 18.36 7.53
C ALA A 264 10.05 17.08 7.40
N ASN A 265 9.86 16.54 6.19
CA ASN A 265 9.07 15.32 5.97
C ASN A 265 9.69 14.09 6.63
N GLU A 266 11.03 13.99 6.61
CA GLU A 266 11.74 12.95 7.35
C GLU A 266 11.47 13.05 8.85
N TYR A 267 11.60 14.24 9.41
CA TYR A 267 11.26 14.50 10.82
C TYR A 267 9.80 14.13 11.12
N TYR A 268 8.85 14.58 10.28
CA TYR A 268 7.43 14.26 10.43
C TYR A 268 7.15 12.77 10.39
N PHE A 269 7.80 12.01 9.49
CA PHE A 269 7.65 10.56 9.43
C PHE A 269 8.06 9.90 10.74
N TYR A 270 9.23 10.23 11.29
CA TYR A 270 9.69 9.60 12.52
C TYR A 270 8.90 10.05 13.75
N GLU A 271 8.43 11.30 13.80
CA GLU A 271 7.50 11.75 14.83
C GLU A 271 6.13 11.06 14.70
N TYR A 272 5.66 10.81 13.48
CA TYR A 272 4.41 10.09 13.22
C TYR A 272 4.45 8.63 13.71
N LEU A 273 5.65 8.02 13.70
CA LEU A 273 5.87 6.65 14.16
C LEU A 273 6.19 6.54 15.67
N ARG A 274 6.40 7.65 16.36
CA ARG A 274 6.84 7.67 17.76
C ARG A 274 5.77 7.14 18.70
N ASP A 275 6.15 6.22 19.59
CA ASP A 275 5.33 5.80 20.72
C ASP A 275 5.56 6.77 21.90
N PRO A 276 4.56 7.59 22.28
CA PRO A 276 4.73 8.53 23.39
C PRO A 276 4.85 7.85 24.76
N LYS A 277 4.51 6.56 24.86
CA LYS A 277 4.56 5.80 26.12
C LYS A 277 5.97 5.30 26.43
N VAL A 278 6.83 5.22 25.42
CA VAL A 278 8.21 4.74 25.60
C VAL A 278 9.13 5.97 25.65
N GLN A 279 9.55 6.33 26.86
CA GLN A 279 10.50 7.41 27.10
C GLN A 279 11.83 6.81 27.56
N THR A 280 12.74 6.60 26.61
CA THR A 280 14.12 6.18 26.93
C THR A 280 15.02 7.41 26.92
N GLY A 281 14.84 8.29 27.91
CA GLY A 281 15.51 9.60 27.95
C GLY A 281 15.10 10.48 26.75
N ASP A 282 16.10 11.10 26.10
CA ASP A 282 15.89 11.98 24.93
C ASP A 282 15.70 11.21 23.60
N LEU A 283 15.85 9.89 23.60
CA LEU A 283 15.72 9.09 22.38
C LEU A 283 14.23 8.77 22.11
N PRO A 284 13.66 9.23 20.98
CA PRO A 284 12.34 8.75 20.57
C PRO A 284 12.40 7.23 20.38
N TRP A 285 11.30 6.53 20.62
CA TRP A 285 11.15 5.10 20.33
C TRP A 285 9.90 4.88 19.46
N PRO A 286 9.92 4.05 18.41
CA PRO A 286 8.79 3.94 17.51
C PRO A 286 7.84 2.85 17.98
N TYR A 287 6.62 2.85 17.45
CA TYR A 287 5.74 1.71 17.62
C TYR A 287 6.30 0.45 16.94
N ARG A 288 6.09 -0.70 17.58
CA ARG A 288 6.31 -2.05 17.02
C ARG A 288 7.74 -2.32 16.46
N PRO A 289 8.84 -1.87 17.11
CA PRO A 289 10.21 -1.88 16.57
C PRO A 289 10.76 -3.28 16.19
N ASP A 290 10.07 -4.35 16.56
CA ASP A 290 10.49 -5.74 16.31
C ASP A 290 9.68 -6.45 15.21
N THR A 291 8.72 -5.76 14.57
CA THR A 291 7.81 -6.38 13.59
C THR A 291 7.72 -5.57 12.29
N TYR A 292 6.60 -4.89 12.06
CA TYR A 292 6.33 -4.10 10.87
C TYR A 292 5.21 -3.10 11.13
N LEU A 293 5.08 -2.14 10.21
CA LEU A 293 4.03 -1.13 10.19
C LEU A 293 3.17 -1.27 8.94
N LEU A 294 1.87 -1.11 9.12
CA LEU A 294 0.87 -0.95 8.06
C LEU A 294 0.20 0.42 8.22
N ILE A 295 0.12 1.17 7.12
CA ILE A 295 -0.52 2.48 7.07
C ILE A 295 -1.46 2.54 5.86
N SER A 296 -2.74 2.78 6.12
CA SER A 296 -3.74 3.16 5.11
C SER A 296 -3.94 4.67 5.21
N ALA A 297 -4.07 5.31 4.05
CA ALA A 297 -4.24 6.76 3.93
C ALA A 297 -5.63 7.26 4.37
N GLY A 298 -6.49 6.37 4.86
CA GLY A 298 -7.81 6.74 5.31
C GLY A 298 -8.70 7.25 4.17
N ARG A 299 -9.67 8.09 4.55
CA ARG A 299 -10.69 8.61 3.64
C ARG A 299 -10.17 9.74 2.78
N ASP A 300 -9.29 10.58 3.32
CA ASP A 300 -8.77 11.71 2.58
C ASP A 300 -7.73 11.29 1.52
N GLY A 301 -7.23 10.06 1.59
CA GLY A 301 -6.27 9.51 0.65
C GLY A 301 -4.88 10.15 0.76
N LEU A 302 -4.56 10.75 1.91
CA LEU A 302 -3.27 11.38 2.19
C LEU A 302 -2.60 10.75 3.41
N TYR A 303 -1.52 9.99 3.22
CA TYR A 303 -0.74 9.52 4.37
C TYR A 303 -0.18 10.65 5.25
N GLY A 304 -0.21 10.40 6.56
CA GLY A 304 0.29 11.26 7.63
C GLY A 304 -0.78 12.19 8.20
N THR A 305 -2.06 11.97 7.87
CA THR A 305 -3.20 12.77 8.35
C THR A 305 -3.92 12.08 9.51
N PRO A 306 -4.80 12.80 10.24
CA PRO A 306 -5.48 12.23 11.42
C PRO A 306 -6.41 11.04 11.14
N ASP A 307 -6.91 10.87 9.90
CA ASP A 307 -7.82 9.78 9.54
C ASP A 307 -7.12 8.50 9.07
N ASP A 308 -5.79 8.50 9.01
CA ASP A 308 -5.01 7.29 8.72
C ASP A 308 -5.37 6.13 9.66
N ILE A 309 -5.57 4.95 9.05
CA ILE A 309 -5.72 3.70 9.77
C ILE A 309 -4.36 3.00 9.83
N ARG A 310 -3.97 2.59 11.04
CA ARG A 310 -2.66 2.02 11.35
C ARG A 310 -2.81 0.70 12.10
N ASN A 311 -1.85 -0.21 11.96
CA ASN A 311 -1.73 -1.39 12.83
C ASN A 311 -0.98 -1.10 14.16
N PHE A 312 -0.73 0.18 14.44
CA PHE A 312 -0.09 0.68 15.65
C PHE A 312 -0.88 1.84 16.24
N GLY A 313 -0.37 2.42 17.34
CA GLY A 313 -1.08 3.37 18.19
C GLY A 313 -1.85 4.49 17.47
N ARG A 314 -2.88 5.01 18.13
CA ARG A 314 -3.59 6.22 17.68
C ARG A 314 -2.86 7.45 18.19
N ARG A 315 -2.85 8.51 17.38
CA ARG A 315 -2.49 9.85 17.86
C ARG A 315 -3.64 10.41 18.68
#